data_AF-A0A967MU87-F1
#
_entry.id   AF-A0A967MU87-F1
#
_cell.length_a   1.000
_cell.length_b   1.000
_cell.length_c   1.000
_cell.angle_alpha   90.00
_cell.angle_beta   90.00
_cell.angle_gamma   90.00
#
_symmetry.space_group_name_H-M   'P 1'
#
loop_
_entity.id
_entity.type
_entity.pdbx_description
1 polymer ?
#
loop_
_entity_poly.entity_id
_entity_poly.type
_entity_poly.pdbx_seq_one_letter_code
_entity_poly.pdbx_strand_id
1 'polypeptide(L)' 'MELDPRNAEAHDDIAVIYAQVRGQPDEALRHLFKAISIDPTYHKAYHNRALVFLAMGYEREALSNINRA' A
#
# COMPACT_ATOMS: atom_id res chain seq x y z
N MET A 1 4.81 20.07 3.33
CA MET A 1 5.82 19.36 2.54
C MET A 1 5.05 18.62 1.47
N GLU A 2 5.08 19.12 0.23
CA GLU A 2 4.53 18.37 -0.91
C GLU A 2 5.45 17.18 -1.15
N LEU A 3 4.91 15.98 -0.98
CA LEU A 3 5.61 14.73 -1.28
C LEU A 3 5.63 14.59 -2.80
N ASP A 4 6.81 14.30 -3.35
CA ASP A 4 6.99 14.10 -4.79
C ASP A 4 5.93 13.09 -5.28
N PRO A 5 5.00 13.49 -6.16
CA PRO A 5 3.93 12.63 -6.66
C PRO A 5 4.44 11.46 -7.51
N ARG A 6 5.77 11.35 -7.70
CA ARG A 6 6.47 10.28 -8.41
C ARG A 6 7.34 9.42 -7.50
N ASN A 7 7.28 9.57 -6.19
CA ASN A 7 8.03 8.72 -5.27
C ASN A 7 7.14 7.59 -4.71
N ALA A 8 7.42 6.35 -5.12
CA ALA A 8 6.69 5.18 -4.67
C ALA A 8 6.84 4.93 -3.16
N GLU A 9 8.03 5.18 -2.60
CA GLU A 9 8.31 5.04 -1.16
C GLU A 9 7.52 6.06 -0.34
N ALA A 10 7.44 7.31 -0.80
CA ALA A 10 6.63 8.33 -0.14
C ALA A 10 5.14 7.93 -0.06
N HIS A 11 4.60 7.35 -1.15
CA HIS A 11 3.24 6.85 -1.15
C HIS A 11 3.07 5.64 -0.20
N ASP A 12 4.06 4.77 -0.09
CA ASP A 12 4.04 3.64 0.87
C ASP A 12 4.07 4.11 2.33
N ASP A 13 4.93 5.07 2.67
CA ASP A 13 4.97 5.67 4.01
C ASP A 13 3.63 6.30 4.41
N ILE A 14 3.00 7.04 3.49
CA ILE A 14 1.67 7.61 3.70
C ILE A 14 0.64 6.50 3.93
N ALA A 15 0.71 5.42 3.16
CA ALA A 15 -0.22 4.30 3.31
C ALA A 15 -0.09 3.63 4.69
N VAL A 16 1.14 3.45 5.17
CA VAL A 16 1.41 2.91 6.51
C VAL A 16 0.78 3.81 7.58
N ILE A 17 0.92 5.14 7.46
CA ILE A 17 0.30 6.09 8.38
C ILE A 17 -1.24 5.97 8.37
N TYR A 18 -1.85 5.91 7.18
CA TYR A 18 -3.31 5.74 7.08
C TYR A 18 -3.78 4.41 7.67
N ALA A 19 -3.08 3.32 7.39
CA ALA A 19 -3.45 1.99 7.88
C ALA A 19 -3.29 1.85 9.40
N GLN A 20 -2.12 2.24 9.92
CA GLN A 20 -1.73 1.93 11.30
C GLN A 20 -2.08 3.05 12.29
N VAL A 21 -1.96 4.31 11.88
CA VAL A 21 -2.15 5.45 12.80
C VAL A 21 -3.59 5.95 12.74
N ARG A 22 -4.16 6.07 11.54
CA ARG A 22 -5.50 6.64 11.36
C ARG A 22 -6.61 5.59 11.32
N GLY A 23 -6.27 4.31 11.14
CA GLY A 23 -7.26 3.23 10.99
C GLY A 23 -8.13 3.40 9.73
N GLN A 24 -7.56 3.98 8.67
CA GLN A 24 -8.24 4.28 7.41
C GLN A 24 -7.66 3.41 6.28
N PRO A 25 -8.04 2.12 6.24
CA PRO A 25 -7.43 1.16 5.30
C PRO A 25 -7.74 1.49 3.83
N ASP A 26 -8.90 2.08 3.51
CA ASP A 26 -9.23 2.47 2.13
C ASP A 26 -8.28 3.53 1.56
N GLU A 27 -7.92 4.54 2.38
CA GLU A 27 -6.93 5.55 1.98
C GLU A 27 -5.53 4.94 1.88
N ALA A 28 -5.17 4.01 2.78
CA ALA A 28 -3.92 3.27 2.65
C ALA A 28 -3.84 2.52 1.32
N LEU A 29 -4.91 1.82 0.91
CA LEU A 29 -4.97 1.13 -0.37
C LEU A 29 -4.76 2.09 -1.55
N ARG A 30 -5.42 3.26 -1.55
CA ARG A 30 -5.25 4.27 -2.62
C ARG A 30 -3.79 4.67 -2.80
N HIS A 31 -3.09 4.90 -1.70
CA HIS A 31 -1.68 5.24 -1.73
C HIS A 31 -0.80 4.08 -2.20
N LEU A 32 -1.10 2.85 -1.80
CA LEU A 32 -0.36 1.66 -2.25
C LEU A 32 -0.58 1.35 -3.74
N PHE A 33 -1.80 1.55 -4.26
CA PHE A 33 -2.06 1.49 -5.70
C PHE A 33 -1.25 2.54 -6.46
N LYS A 34 -1.12 3.75 -5.91
CA LYS A 34 -0.31 4.80 -6.51
C LYS A 34 1.18 4.45 -6.50
N ALA A 35 1.71 3.95 -5.38
CA ALA A 35 3.09 3.47 -5.28
C ALA A 35 3.41 2.40 -6.34
N ILE A 36 2.53 1.40 -6.48
CA ILE A 36 2.66 0.34 -7.49
C ILE A 36 2.55 0.88 -8.92
N SER A 37 1.73 1.90 -9.16
CA SER A 37 1.62 2.53 -10.49
C SER A 37 2.86 3.34 -10.86
N ILE A 38 3.58 3.86 -9.87
CA ILE A 38 4.82 4.63 -10.05
C ILE A 38 5.98 3.66 -10.29
N ASP A 39 6.12 2.67 -9.41
CA ASP A 39 7.13 1.62 -9.52
C ASP A 39 6.46 0.24 -9.35
N PRO A 40 6.16 -0.44 -10.48
CA PRO A 40 5.59 -1.78 -10.47
C PRO A 40 6.50 -2.85 -9.87
N THR A 41 7.79 -2.56 -9.65
CA THR A 41 8.77 -3.44 -9.04
C THR A 41 8.99 -3.14 -7.55
N TYR A 42 8.25 -2.20 -6.98
CA TYR A 42 8.37 -1.83 -5.57
C TYR A 42 7.66 -2.83 -4.66
N HIS A 43 8.37 -3.92 -4.35
CA HIS A 43 7.91 -5.06 -3.54
C HIS A 43 7.28 -4.65 -2.19
N LYS A 44 7.79 -3.61 -1.52
CA LYS A 44 7.25 -3.11 -0.24
C LYS A 44 5.78 -2.68 -0.36
N ALA A 45 5.39 -2.00 -1.45
CA ALA A 45 4.00 -1.59 -1.63
C ALA A 45 3.06 -2.77 -1.84
N TYR A 46 3.49 -3.84 -2.51
CA TYR A 46 2.68 -5.06 -2.62
C TYR A 46 2.53 -5.76 -1.27
N HIS A 47 3.61 -5.88 -0.51
CA HIS A 47 3.60 -6.44 0.84
C HIS A 47 2.66 -5.66 1.77
N ASN A 48 2.80 -4.33 1.82
CA ASN A 48 1.95 -3.49 2.65
C ASN A 48 0.49 -3.51 2.19
N ARG A 49 0.24 -3.63 0.88
CA ARG A 49 -1.13 -3.82 0.36
C ARG A 49 -1.73 -5.14 0.79
N ALA A 50 -0.95 -6.21 0.83
CA ALA A 50 -1.40 -7.50 1.37
C ALA A 50 -1.77 -7.39 2.86
N LEU A 51 -0.94 -6.73 3.67
CA LEU A 51 -1.23 -6.50 5.09
C LEU A 51 -2.51 -5.70 5.32
N VAL A 52 -2.74 -4.65 4.52
CA VAL A 52 -3.97 -3.86 4.60
C VAL A 52 -5.19 -4.71 4.22
N PHE A 53 -5.10 -5.53 3.17
CA PHE A 53 -6.18 -6.46 2.81
C PHE A 53 -6.46 -7.50 3.91
N LEU A 54 -5.42 -8.04 4.56
CA LEU A 54 -5.60 -8.95 5.71
C LEU A 54 -6.31 -8.25 6.88
N ALA A 55 -5.92 -7.02 7.21
CA ALA A 55 -6.55 -6.25 8.28
C ALA A 55 -8.04 -5.96 8.01
N MET A 56 -8.44 -5.93 6.73
CA MET A 56 -9.84 -5.79 6.30
C MET A 56 -10.59 -7.14 6.17
N GLY A 57 -9.91 -8.28 6.33
CA GLY A 57 -10.49 -9.62 6.14
C GLY A 57 -10.55 -10.11 4.69
N TYR A 58 -9.87 -9.43 3.76
CA TYR A 58 -9.81 -9.76 2.33
C TYR A 58 -8.63 -10.70 2.02
N GLU A 59 -8.73 -11.95 2.48
CA GLU A 59 -7.65 -12.93 2.38
C GLU A 59 -7.24 -13.28 0.94
N ARG A 60 -8.20 -13.33 0.00
CA ARG A 60 -7.92 -13.67 -1.40
C ARG A 60 -7.08 -12.57 -2.06
N GLU A 61 -7.44 -11.33 -1.83
CA GLU A 61 -6.75 -10.13 -2.31
C GLU A 61 -5.36 -10.05 -1.69
N ALA A 62 -5.22 -10.36 -0.40
CA ALA A 62 -3.92 -10.42 0.26
C ALA A 62 -2.98 -11.45 -0.37
N LEU A 63 -3.46 -12.68 -0.61
CA LEU A 63 -2.67 -13.74 -1.25
C LEU A 63 -2.21 -13.36 -2.66
N SER A 64 -3.08 -12.73 -3.45
CA SER A 64 -2.70 -12.24 -4.78
C SER A 64 -1.60 -11.18 -4.74
N ASN A 65 -1.49 -10.44 -3.63
CA ASN A 65 -0.49 -9.39 -3.45
C ASN A 65 0.85 -9.93 -2.98
N ILE A 66 0.85 -10.93 -2.08
CA ILE A 66 2.08 -11.60 -1.64
C ILE A 66 2.80 -12.26 -2.82
N ASN A 67 2.08 -12.83 -3.78
CA ASN A 67 2.69 -13.44 -4.97
C ASN A 67 3.36 -12.42 -5.93
N ARG A 68 3.14 -11.12 -5.71
CA ARG A 68 3.71 -10.02 -6.50
C ARG A 68 4.68 -9.15 -5.69
N ALA A 69 4.77 -9.39 -4.37
CA ALA A 69 5.74 -8.79 -3.47
C ALA A 69 7.05 -9.58 -3.49
#